data_AF-A0A4S3MM87-F1
#
_entry.id   AF-A0A4S3MM87-F1
#
_cell.length_a   1.000
_cell.length_b   1.000
_cell.length_c   1.000
_cell.angle_alpha   90.00
_cell.angle_beta   90.00
_cell.angle_gamma   90.00
#
_symmetry.space_group_name_H-M   'P 1'
#
loop_
_entity.id
_entity.type
_entity.pdbx_description
1 polymer ?
#
loop_
_entity_poly.entity_id
_entity_poly.type
_entity_poly.pdbx_seq_one_letter_code
_entity_poly.pdbx_strand_id
1 'polypeptide(L)'
;MPRGASGDEGARAWAHRDDVLGHGACCGDRRIGDLCHGQGRDAGHDPRHRTGKRAFRHHLQRHRSGLDPHRILEPGRDRRRPPHPGGPPRPPRRDCQRRPVSGVGWLQLSDRADDRGRWRQHDTGIQGGALSAPHVAIVGAGVIGAAVAFRLARAGARVTVVDAGLPAAQASGRSFGWINASFFLNAAHFALRSEAMAAHHRLDADLPHGTTTWPGCLWWEETGEAFDRTEARLRGLGYPVAVLDRQALAARLPHMAAIPDRALHFPTEGVTDTARLTRRLLAASGAEVWTGCPVTGVETASGRACGLRLASGRIGADHVVLAAGTGTPDLLAPLGIALALPDRPGVLVATRPLARVLDPVIVTPDQEIRQDAAGRLIAPAAASHQSDRADRLAAPPGVLADATIERLRAMFPGQAIALESATVGWRPVPADGLPVIGAAPLPGLWLAVMHSGATLCALAGEIMAAMILKGETHPLAAPFAATRPGLDRITAG
;
A
#
# COMPACT_ATOMS: atom_id res chain seq x y z
N MET A 1 57.83 -21.23 -28.48
CA MET A 1 58.43 -22.53 -28.16
C MET A 1 58.77 -22.55 -26.67
N PRO A 2 58.34 -23.54 -25.86
CA PRO A 2 57.32 -24.56 -26.11
C PRO A 2 56.10 -24.45 -25.14
N ARG A 3 54.86 -24.64 -25.63
CA ARG A 3 54.01 -25.87 -25.65
C ARG A 3 53.39 -26.16 -24.27
N GLY A 4 52.09 -26.38 -24.06
CA GLY A 4 50.95 -26.61 -24.94
C GLY A 4 50.05 -27.71 -24.35
N ALA A 5 48.73 -27.61 -24.61
CA ALA A 5 47.61 -28.56 -24.43
C ALA A 5 46.60 -28.13 -23.34
N SER A 6 45.43 -27.52 -23.63
CA SER A 6 44.27 -27.87 -24.49
C SER A 6 43.27 -28.83 -23.82
N GLY A 7 42.01 -28.38 -23.71
CA GLY A 7 40.87 -29.19 -23.32
C GLY A 7 39.62 -28.33 -23.10
N ASP A 8 38.91 -28.07 -24.20
CA ASP A 8 37.63 -27.38 -24.32
C ASP A 8 36.45 -28.30 -23.92
N GLU A 9 35.22 -27.75 -23.96
CA GLU A 9 33.88 -28.37 -23.75
C GLU A 9 33.35 -28.31 -22.30
N GLY A 10 32.13 -27.88 -22.01
CA GLY A 10 31.00 -27.51 -22.85
C GLY A 10 29.78 -27.26 -21.94
N ALA A 11 28.93 -26.34 -22.35
CA ALA A 11 27.65 -26.02 -21.73
C ALA A 11 26.79 -27.28 -21.51
N ARG A 12 26.11 -27.37 -20.36
CA ARG A 12 24.99 -28.32 -20.19
C ARG A 12 23.78 -27.63 -19.56
N ALA A 13 22.80 -27.44 -20.43
CA ALA A 13 21.40 -27.20 -20.16
C ALA A 13 20.82 -28.29 -19.25
N TRP A 14 19.91 -27.90 -18.36
CA TRP A 14 19.04 -28.82 -17.62
C TRP A 14 17.68 -28.83 -18.29
N ALA A 15 17.35 -29.95 -18.94
CA ALA A 15 16.03 -30.30 -19.40
C ALA A 15 15.84 -31.82 -19.30
N HIS A 16 14.58 -32.21 -19.14
CA HIS A 16 14.00 -33.56 -19.09
C HIS A 16 14.04 -34.27 -17.73
N ARG A 17 13.00 -34.99 -17.29
CA ARG A 17 11.67 -35.31 -17.84
C ARG A 17 10.84 -35.95 -16.72
N ASP A 18 9.53 -35.88 -16.90
CA ASP A 18 8.49 -36.65 -16.22
C ASP A 18 8.61 -38.17 -16.45
N ASP A 19 8.18 -38.96 -15.46
CA ASP A 19 7.15 -40.03 -15.58
C ASP A 19 6.96 -40.66 -14.18
N VAL A 20 5.83 -40.42 -13.49
CA VAL A 20 4.53 -41.13 -13.54
C VAL A 20 4.52 -42.47 -12.78
N LEU A 21 3.57 -42.55 -11.81
CA LEU A 21 2.70 -43.66 -11.36
C LEU A 21 2.43 -43.46 -9.84
N GLY A 22 1.22 -43.36 -9.29
CA GLY A 22 -0.14 -43.41 -9.81
C GLY A 22 -1.13 -43.61 -8.64
N HIS A 23 -2.37 -43.19 -8.87
CA HIS A 23 -3.63 -43.62 -8.23
C HIS A 23 -4.07 -43.07 -6.86
N GLY A 24 -5.28 -42.48 -6.86
CA GLY A 24 -6.08 -42.21 -5.68
C GLY A 24 -7.17 -41.16 -5.87
N ALA A 25 -8.06 -41.32 -6.86
CA ALA A 25 -9.28 -40.52 -6.97
C ALA A 25 -10.36 -41.07 -6.03
N CYS A 26 -11.10 -40.20 -5.34
CA CYS A 26 -12.56 -40.31 -5.23
C CYS A 26 -13.22 -39.06 -4.61
N CYS A 27 -14.28 -38.62 -5.27
CA CYS A 27 -15.26 -37.61 -4.88
C CYS A 27 -16.05 -37.98 -3.62
N GLY A 28 -16.75 -37.00 -3.04
CA GLY A 28 -18.06 -37.29 -2.44
C GLY A 28 -18.48 -36.43 -1.25
N ASP A 29 -19.23 -35.37 -1.55
CA ASP A 29 -20.22 -34.74 -0.67
C ASP A 29 -21.14 -35.76 0.04
N ARG A 30 -21.41 -35.55 1.34
CA ARG A 30 -22.79 -35.54 1.89
C ARG A 30 -22.86 -35.20 3.38
N ARG A 31 -23.76 -34.25 3.71
CA ARG A 31 -24.39 -34.04 5.03
C ARG A 31 -25.58 -35.02 5.23
N ILE A 32 -26.16 -34.95 6.43
CA ILE A 32 -27.36 -35.62 6.99
C ILE A 32 -26.94 -36.87 7.79
N GLY A 33 -27.36 -37.12 9.03
CA GLY A 33 -28.40 -36.56 9.89
C GLY A 33 -28.75 -37.63 10.94
N ASP A 34 -29.29 -37.21 12.08
CA ASP A 34 -29.65 -37.95 13.29
C ASP A 34 -30.23 -39.37 13.12
N LEU A 35 -30.05 -40.23 14.14
CA LEU A 35 -31.14 -40.86 14.91
C LEU A 35 -30.65 -41.88 15.98
N CYS A 36 -31.29 -41.78 17.15
CA CYS A 36 -31.73 -42.83 18.08
C CYS A 36 -30.80 -43.49 19.13
N HIS A 37 -30.97 -43.00 20.37
CA HIS A 37 -31.31 -43.70 21.63
C HIS A 37 -31.12 -45.23 21.79
N GLY A 38 -30.59 -45.61 22.96
CA GLY A 38 -30.77 -46.94 23.56
C GLY A 38 -29.97 -47.25 24.83
N GLN A 39 -30.45 -46.74 25.97
CA GLN A 39 -30.31 -47.13 27.39
C GLN A 39 -29.40 -48.32 27.83
N GLY A 40 -28.70 -48.12 28.95
CA GLY A 40 -28.94 -48.95 30.16
C GLY A 40 -27.75 -49.44 31.01
N ARG A 41 -27.56 -48.81 32.19
CA ARG A 41 -27.24 -49.38 33.55
C ARG A 41 -25.91 -50.14 33.75
N ASP A 42 -25.24 -50.20 34.91
CA ASP A 42 -25.33 -49.58 36.25
C ASP A 42 -24.03 -49.91 37.04
N ALA A 43 -23.77 -49.11 38.08
CA ALA A 43 -23.11 -49.41 39.37
C ALA A 43 -21.56 -49.51 39.54
N GLY A 44 -21.03 -48.72 40.50
CA GLY A 44 -19.77 -49.03 41.22
C GLY A 44 -18.98 -47.91 41.94
N HIS A 45 -19.56 -47.27 42.98
CA HIS A 45 -18.95 -46.76 44.25
C HIS A 45 -17.58 -45.99 44.34
N ASP A 46 -17.72 -44.69 44.66
CA ASP A 46 -17.04 -43.70 45.57
C ASP A 46 -15.98 -44.13 46.66
N PRO A 47 -15.30 -43.25 47.47
CA PRO A 47 -14.89 -41.81 47.40
C PRO A 47 -13.41 -41.49 47.83
N ARG A 48 -12.99 -40.21 47.61
CA ARG A 48 -12.32 -39.25 48.56
C ARG A 48 -11.09 -38.51 48.00
N HIS A 49 -11.23 -37.22 47.67
CA HIS A 49 -10.73 -36.10 48.50
C HIS A 49 -11.01 -34.74 47.84
N ARG A 50 -11.57 -33.82 48.64
CA ARG A 50 -11.99 -32.45 48.30
C ARG A 50 -11.27 -31.48 49.25
N THR A 51 -10.68 -30.42 48.73
CA THR A 51 -10.46 -29.08 49.34
C THR A 51 -10.02 -28.14 48.20
N GLY A 52 -10.58 -26.96 47.90
CA GLY A 52 -11.61 -26.13 48.49
C GLY A 52 -11.08 -24.74 48.87
N LYS A 53 -11.64 -23.67 48.25
CA LYS A 53 -11.66 -22.21 48.58
C LYS A 53 -10.89 -21.31 47.58
N ARG A 54 -11.37 -20.13 47.12
CA ARG A 54 -12.62 -19.36 47.34
C ARG A 54 -12.72 -18.25 46.28
N ALA A 55 -13.94 -17.95 45.86
CA ALA A 55 -14.33 -16.74 45.15
C ALA A 55 -14.69 -15.61 46.14
N PHE A 56 -14.47 -14.36 45.74
CA PHE A 56 -15.02 -13.17 46.41
C PHE A 56 -15.88 -12.37 45.41
N ARG A 57 -17.18 -12.26 45.72
CA ARG A 57 -18.09 -11.23 45.25
C ARG A 57 -18.24 -10.21 46.38
N HIS A 58 -18.30 -8.93 46.04
CA HIS A 58 -19.03 -7.95 46.83
C HIS A 58 -20.03 -7.22 45.94
N HIS A 59 -21.19 -6.96 46.53
CA HIS A 59 -22.42 -6.43 45.95
C HIS A 59 -22.72 -5.09 46.64
N LEU A 60 -23.29 -4.12 45.90
CA LEU A 60 -24.30 -3.11 46.28
C LEU A 60 -24.35 -2.03 45.17
N GLN A 61 -25.28 -2.15 44.20
CA GLN A 61 -26.61 -1.50 44.14
C GLN A 61 -26.55 0.03 43.99
N ARG A 62 -26.81 0.53 42.78
CA ARG A 62 -28.09 1.06 42.22
C ARG A 62 -28.30 2.55 42.55
N HIS A 63 -28.37 3.39 41.51
CA HIS A 63 -29.55 4.21 41.22
C HIS A 63 -29.57 4.62 39.74
N ARG A 64 -30.73 4.43 39.11
CA ARG A 64 -31.09 4.79 37.73
C ARG A 64 -31.93 6.07 37.76
N SER A 65 -31.63 6.98 36.83
CA SER A 65 -32.56 7.82 36.05
C SER A 65 -31.67 8.53 35.01
N GLY A 66 -31.83 8.42 33.68
CA GLY A 66 -33.05 8.46 32.89
C GLY A 66 -33.31 9.92 32.52
N LEU A 67 -32.88 10.36 31.32
CA LEU A 67 -33.53 11.38 30.49
C LEU A 67 -32.83 11.56 29.12
N ASP A 68 -33.67 11.89 28.14
CA ASP A 68 -33.62 11.78 26.67
C ASP A 68 -33.02 13.04 26.00
N PRO A 69 -32.41 12.98 24.78
CA PRO A 69 -31.72 14.11 24.16
C PRO A 69 -32.51 14.71 22.98
N HIS A 70 -33.27 15.79 23.17
CA HIS A 70 -33.63 16.73 22.10
C HIS A 70 -34.14 18.07 22.67
N ARG A 71 -33.37 19.16 22.54
CA ARG A 71 -33.93 20.49 22.22
C ARG A 71 -32.85 21.52 21.85
N ILE A 72 -33.02 22.05 20.64
CA ILE A 72 -32.45 23.29 20.11
C ILE A 72 -33.12 24.47 20.83
N LEU A 73 -32.37 25.56 21.12
CA LEU A 73 -32.78 26.98 21.04
C LEU A 73 -31.58 27.91 21.42
N GLU A 74 -31.25 28.85 20.53
CA GLU A 74 -30.31 30.00 20.66
C GLU A 74 -30.96 31.19 21.43
N PRO A 75 -30.33 32.40 21.57
CA PRO A 75 -29.10 32.75 22.27
C PRO A 75 -29.31 33.90 23.31
N GLY A 76 -28.42 34.03 24.31
CA GLY A 76 -28.52 35.02 25.40
C GLY A 76 -27.27 35.91 25.58
N ARG A 77 -27.50 37.22 25.62
CA ARG A 77 -26.57 38.36 25.64
C ARG A 77 -25.57 38.43 26.82
N ASP A 78 -24.35 38.85 26.46
CA ASP A 78 -23.53 39.96 27.01
C ASP A 78 -23.21 40.01 28.53
N ARG A 79 -21.89 40.01 28.85
CA ARG A 79 -21.24 40.89 29.86
C ARG A 79 -19.70 40.82 29.82
N ARG A 80 -19.13 41.79 29.11
CA ARG A 80 -17.95 42.66 29.37
C ARG A 80 -16.82 42.21 30.34
N ARG A 81 -15.58 42.21 29.82
CA ARG A 81 -14.28 42.32 30.54
C ARG A 81 -13.70 43.76 30.42
N PRO A 82 -12.86 44.23 31.36
CA PRO A 82 -12.29 45.59 31.36
C PRO A 82 -10.97 45.72 30.56
N PRO A 83 -10.50 46.97 30.26
CA PRO A 83 -9.55 47.24 29.18
C PRO A 83 -8.09 47.50 29.62
N HIS A 84 -7.15 47.29 28.68
CA HIS A 84 -5.77 47.81 28.70
C HIS A 84 -5.61 49.01 27.72
N PRO A 85 -4.67 49.94 27.93
CA PRO A 85 -4.66 51.24 27.25
C PRO A 85 -3.68 51.36 26.06
N GLY A 86 -4.03 52.27 25.13
CA GLY A 86 -3.07 53.21 24.52
C GLY A 86 -2.43 52.86 23.17
N GLY A 87 -2.95 53.43 22.07
CA GLY A 87 -2.27 53.55 20.77
C GLY A 87 -3.02 54.51 19.80
N PRO A 88 -2.33 55.35 19.00
CA PRO A 88 -2.87 56.58 18.37
C PRO A 88 -3.70 56.35 17.07
N PRO A 89 -4.42 57.39 16.55
CA PRO A 89 -5.62 57.21 15.71
C PRO A 89 -5.35 56.97 14.22
N ARG A 90 -6.28 56.27 13.57
CA ARG A 90 -6.31 55.98 12.12
C ARG A 90 -7.01 57.09 11.30
N PRO A 91 -6.57 57.39 10.06
CA PRO A 91 -7.27 58.28 9.13
C PRO A 91 -8.44 57.58 8.39
N PRO A 92 -9.33 58.34 7.70
CA PRO A 92 -10.71 57.90 7.41
C PRO A 92 -10.83 56.88 6.27
N ARG A 93 -11.94 56.12 6.34
CA ARG A 93 -12.31 55.00 5.49
C ARG A 93 -12.57 55.44 4.04
N ARG A 94 -11.93 54.76 3.08
CA ARG A 94 -12.40 54.67 1.69
C ARG A 94 -13.14 53.35 1.51
N ASP A 95 -14.30 53.41 0.86
CA ASP A 95 -15.13 52.28 0.48
C ASP A 95 -14.35 51.24 -0.34
N CYS A 96 -14.20 50.04 0.22
CA CYS A 96 -13.75 48.86 -0.50
C CYS A 96 -14.97 48.13 -1.06
N GLN A 97 -15.32 48.43 -2.31
CA GLN A 97 -16.09 47.51 -3.13
C GLN A 97 -15.28 46.22 -3.36
N ARG A 98 -15.97 45.09 -3.20
CA ARG A 98 -15.44 43.73 -3.35
C ARG A 98 -14.84 43.52 -4.74
N ARG A 99 -13.58 43.07 -4.79
CA ARG A 99 -13.00 42.36 -5.94
C ARG A 99 -12.51 40.98 -5.46
N PRO A 100 -12.84 39.88 -6.17
CA PRO A 100 -12.26 38.58 -5.86
C PRO A 100 -10.80 38.54 -6.29
N VAL A 101 -9.94 38.02 -5.41
CA VAL A 101 -8.54 37.72 -5.69
C VAL A 101 -8.50 36.37 -6.40
N SER A 102 -8.33 36.37 -7.72
CA SER A 102 -7.88 35.23 -8.49
C SER A 102 -6.34 35.17 -8.43
N GLY A 103 -5.80 34.03 -8.01
CA GLY A 103 -4.35 33.89 -7.87
C GLY A 103 -3.92 32.52 -7.37
N VAL A 104 -4.21 31.47 -8.13
CA VAL A 104 -3.46 30.21 -8.07
C VAL A 104 -2.84 30.04 -9.45
N GLY A 105 -1.56 30.35 -9.55
CA GLY A 105 -0.78 30.25 -10.78
C GLY A 105 -0.52 28.79 -11.12
N TRP A 106 -0.92 28.41 -12.33
CA TRP A 106 -0.55 27.15 -12.96
C TRP A 106 0.95 27.18 -13.26
N LEU A 107 1.73 26.27 -12.67
CA LEU A 107 3.08 26.01 -13.15
C LEU A 107 2.97 25.15 -14.43
N GLN A 108 2.80 25.81 -15.57
CA GLN A 108 3.12 25.23 -16.88
C GLN A 108 4.62 25.39 -17.10
N LEU A 109 5.34 24.29 -17.22
CA LEU A 109 6.67 24.25 -17.82
C LEU A 109 6.52 23.67 -19.23
N SER A 110 6.26 24.54 -20.20
CA SER A 110 6.78 24.47 -21.58
C SER A 110 6.12 25.54 -22.43
N ASP A 111 6.95 26.48 -22.91
CA ASP A 111 6.58 27.42 -23.97
C ASP A 111 6.51 26.70 -25.31
N ARG A 112 5.31 26.67 -25.90
CA ARG A 112 5.02 26.98 -27.32
C ARG A 112 3.55 26.68 -27.59
N ALA A 113 2.73 27.73 -27.53
CA ALA A 113 1.36 27.72 -28.03
C ALA A 113 1.20 28.86 -29.04
N ASP A 114 1.05 28.48 -30.30
CA ASP A 114 0.40 29.19 -31.40
C ASP A 114 0.19 28.10 -32.47
N ASP A 115 -0.90 27.95 -33.21
CA ASP A 115 -2.06 28.81 -33.44
C ASP A 115 -3.14 27.94 -34.16
N ARG A 116 -4.41 28.28 -33.96
CA ARG A 116 -5.60 27.98 -34.80
C ARG A 116 -5.88 26.54 -35.32
N GLY A 117 -6.77 25.88 -34.58
CA GLY A 117 -7.94 25.10 -35.04
C GLY A 117 -8.01 24.65 -36.51
N ARG A 118 -7.51 23.45 -36.80
CA ARG A 118 -8.05 22.50 -37.79
C ARG A 118 -7.38 21.13 -37.59
N TRP A 119 -8.06 20.18 -36.94
CA TRP A 119 -7.52 18.82 -36.81
C TRP A 119 -8.00 17.94 -37.97
N ARG A 120 -7.03 17.40 -38.70
CA ARG A 120 -7.23 16.47 -39.82
C ARG A 120 -7.81 15.16 -39.29
N GLN A 121 -8.83 14.66 -39.98
CA GLN A 121 -9.19 13.24 -39.92
C GLN A 121 -7.97 12.44 -40.39
N HIS A 122 -7.44 11.56 -39.54
CA HIS A 122 -6.47 10.57 -40.00
C HIS A 122 -7.21 9.52 -40.81
N ASP A 123 -7.10 9.69 -42.12
CA ASP A 123 -7.51 8.75 -43.14
C ASP A 123 -6.75 7.44 -42.95
N THR A 124 -7.46 6.31 -42.99
CA THR A 124 -6.91 4.95 -42.87
C THR A 124 -6.22 4.58 -44.18
N GLY A 125 -4.99 5.08 -44.36
CA GLY A 125 -4.11 4.72 -45.47
C GLY A 125 -2.81 4.12 -44.94
N ILE A 126 -2.60 2.81 -45.18
CA ILE A 126 -1.34 2.13 -44.88
C ILE A 126 -0.24 2.72 -45.78
N GLN A 127 0.68 3.49 -45.20
CA GLN A 127 2.00 3.78 -45.76
C GLN A 127 3.05 3.65 -44.65
N GLY A 128 4.10 2.87 -44.93
CA GLY A 128 5.14 2.46 -43.98
C GLY A 128 6.05 3.60 -43.51
N GLY A 129 5.60 4.36 -42.51
CA GLY A 129 6.41 5.28 -41.71
C GLY A 129 6.91 4.59 -40.44
N ALA A 130 8.06 5.02 -39.92
CA ALA A 130 8.54 4.60 -38.60
C ALA A 130 7.40 4.70 -37.58
N LEU A 131 7.01 3.56 -36.99
CA LEU A 131 5.89 3.51 -36.04
C LEU A 131 6.16 4.53 -34.94
N SER A 132 5.29 5.54 -34.83
CA SER A 132 5.38 6.52 -33.75
C SER A 132 5.32 5.79 -32.41
N ALA A 133 6.15 6.21 -31.44
CA ALA A 133 6.15 5.64 -30.10
C ALA A 133 4.72 5.55 -29.54
N PRO A 134 4.30 4.38 -29.02
CA PRO A 134 2.94 4.21 -28.50
C PRO A 134 2.71 5.17 -27.34
N HIS A 135 1.51 5.74 -27.28
CA HIS A 135 1.09 6.61 -26.21
C HIS A 135 0.38 5.82 -25.12
N VAL A 136 0.89 5.93 -23.90
CA VAL A 136 0.27 5.34 -22.72
C VAL A 136 -0.23 6.46 -21.81
N ALA A 137 -1.54 6.49 -21.57
CA ALA A 137 -2.16 7.35 -20.58
C ALA A 137 -2.30 6.58 -19.25
N ILE A 138 -1.82 7.16 -18.16
CA ILE A 138 -1.83 6.55 -16.82
C ILE A 138 -2.70 7.41 -15.91
N VAL A 139 -3.69 6.79 -15.25
CA VAL A 139 -4.50 7.44 -14.23
C VAL A 139 -3.90 7.13 -12.85
N GLY A 140 -3.48 8.17 -12.13
CA GLY A 140 -2.90 8.09 -10.79
C GLY A 140 -1.40 8.40 -10.77
N ALA A 141 -1.03 9.50 -10.11
CA ALA A 141 0.33 9.93 -9.81
C ALA A 141 0.78 9.47 -8.40
N GLY A 142 0.33 8.28 -7.98
CA GLY A 142 0.89 7.56 -6.84
C GLY A 142 2.14 6.76 -7.22
N VAL A 143 2.76 6.09 -6.24
CA VAL A 143 4.03 5.37 -6.44
C VAL A 143 3.96 4.28 -7.52
N ILE A 144 2.80 3.62 -7.66
CA ILE A 144 2.56 2.61 -8.70
C ILE A 144 2.55 3.26 -10.09
N GLY A 145 1.69 4.27 -10.30
CA GLY A 145 1.61 4.96 -11.58
C GLY A 145 2.92 5.63 -11.98
N ALA A 146 3.65 6.18 -11.01
CA ALA A 146 4.98 6.76 -11.23
C ALA A 146 6.03 5.70 -11.65
N ALA A 147 6.04 4.53 -11.03
CA ALA A 147 6.96 3.45 -11.39
C ALA A 147 6.64 2.89 -12.79
N VAL A 148 5.34 2.73 -13.12
CA VAL A 148 4.89 2.33 -14.46
C VAL A 148 5.29 3.38 -15.50
N ALA A 149 5.06 4.67 -15.22
CA ALA A 149 5.46 5.76 -16.11
C ALA A 149 6.97 5.76 -16.38
N PHE A 150 7.78 5.63 -15.32
CA PHE A 150 9.23 5.56 -15.41
C PHE A 150 9.72 4.43 -16.32
N ARG A 151 9.19 3.21 -16.13
CA ARG A 151 9.59 2.04 -16.92
C ARG A 151 9.09 2.12 -18.37
N LEU A 152 7.87 2.59 -18.61
CA LEU A 152 7.33 2.78 -19.96
C LEU A 152 8.10 3.84 -20.75
N ALA A 153 8.38 4.99 -20.14
CA ALA A 153 9.11 6.07 -20.80
C ALA A 153 10.55 5.66 -21.13
N ARG A 154 11.24 4.97 -20.20
CA ARG A 154 12.58 4.41 -20.48
C ARG A 154 12.58 3.34 -21.57
N ALA A 155 11.47 2.64 -21.77
CA ALA A 155 11.29 1.69 -22.86
C ALA A 155 10.84 2.36 -24.18
N GLY A 156 10.80 3.70 -24.23
CA GLY A 156 10.56 4.48 -25.46
C GLY A 156 9.10 4.85 -25.72
N ALA A 157 8.19 4.59 -24.79
CA ALA A 157 6.79 5.02 -24.92
C ALA A 157 6.62 6.51 -24.64
N ARG A 158 5.66 7.15 -25.31
CA ARG A 158 5.19 8.49 -24.92
C ARG A 158 4.20 8.31 -23.75
N VAL A 159 4.40 9.02 -22.64
CA VAL A 159 3.60 8.79 -21.43
C VAL A 159 2.96 10.09 -20.94
N THR A 160 1.67 10.04 -20.63
CA THR A 160 0.95 11.09 -19.90
C THR A 160 0.39 10.49 -18.60
N VAL A 161 0.73 11.07 -17.45
CA VAL A 161 0.21 10.71 -16.14
C VAL A 161 -0.80 11.77 -15.71
N VAL A 162 -1.99 11.34 -15.30
CA VAL A 162 -3.07 12.25 -14.91
C VAL A 162 -3.55 11.91 -13.51
N ASP A 163 -3.66 12.91 -12.64
CA ASP A 163 -4.14 12.75 -11.26
C ASP A 163 -5.11 13.88 -10.87
N ALA A 164 -6.13 13.54 -10.09
CA ALA A 164 -7.10 14.48 -9.55
C ALA A 164 -6.48 15.44 -8.51
N GLY A 165 -5.36 15.08 -7.90
CA GLY A 165 -4.65 15.86 -6.90
C GLY A 165 -3.16 16.01 -7.24
N LEU A 166 -2.36 16.24 -6.19
CA LEU A 166 -0.90 16.31 -6.29
C LEU A 166 -0.28 14.91 -6.25
N PRO A 167 0.93 14.74 -6.82
CA PRO A 167 1.65 13.47 -6.75
C PRO A 167 1.80 12.97 -5.31
N ALA A 168 1.54 11.68 -5.11
CA ALA A 168 1.53 11.02 -3.81
C ALA A 168 0.56 11.62 -2.76
N ALA A 169 -0.49 12.34 -3.12
CA ALA A 169 -1.39 12.96 -2.13
C ALA A 169 -2.25 11.98 -1.29
N GLN A 170 -2.38 10.73 -1.74
CA GLN A 170 -3.21 9.68 -1.10
C GLN A 170 -2.33 8.61 -0.43
N ALA A 171 -2.62 7.32 -0.63
CA ALA A 171 -1.94 6.21 0.04
C ALA A 171 -0.41 6.28 -0.01
N SER A 172 0.17 6.72 -1.13
CA SER A 172 1.63 6.87 -1.28
C SER A 172 2.22 7.97 -0.39
N GLY A 173 1.49 9.04 -0.07
CA GLY A 173 1.97 10.08 0.85
C GLY A 173 1.76 9.74 2.32
N ARG A 174 0.96 8.70 2.59
CA ARG A 174 0.52 8.26 3.92
C ARG A 174 0.97 6.83 4.20
N SER A 175 2.08 6.42 3.59
CA SER A 175 2.59 5.05 3.68
C SER A 175 3.64 4.91 4.77
N PHE A 176 3.58 3.79 5.49
CA PHE A 176 4.70 3.36 6.33
C PHE A 176 5.95 3.08 5.47
N GLY A 177 5.83 2.66 4.22
CA GLY A 177 6.96 2.57 3.28
C GLY A 177 7.84 1.33 3.41
N TRP A 178 7.40 0.30 4.13
CA TRP A 178 8.16 -0.94 4.34
C TRP A 178 8.15 -1.85 3.10
N ILE A 179 9.33 -2.41 2.81
CA ILE A 179 9.65 -3.30 1.70
C ILE A 179 10.07 -4.64 2.32
N ASN A 180 9.23 -5.66 2.15
CA ASN A 180 9.43 -6.97 2.76
C ASN A 180 8.75 -8.08 1.96
N ALA A 181 9.16 -9.33 2.21
CA ALA A 181 8.42 -10.53 1.81
C ALA A 181 8.09 -11.46 2.99
N SER A 182 8.44 -11.08 4.22
CA SER A 182 8.09 -11.82 5.45
C SER A 182 6.58 -11.90 5.69
N PHE A 183 5.80 -10.95 5.14
CA PHE A 183 4.33 -10.94 5.20
C PHE A 183 3.74 -11.29 3.83
N PHE A 184 3.09 -12.44 3.74
CA PHE A 184 2.53 -12.95 2.50
C PHE A 184 1.32 -13.85 2.73
N LEU A 185 0.44 -13.88 1.74
CA LEU A 185 -0.83 -14.61 1.79
C LEU A 185 -0.70 -16.04 1.28
N ASN A 186 0.14 -16.26 0.27
CA ASN A 186 0.39 -17.56 -0.34
C ASN A 186 1.77 -17.57 -1.02
N ALA A 187 2.19 -18.73 -1.56
CA ALA A 187 3.50 -18.90 -2.18
C ALA A 187 3.73 -17.97 -3.39
N ALA A 188 2.70 -17.74 -4.22
CA ALA A 188 2.80 -16.81 -5.34
C ALA A 188 3.02 -15.37 -4.86
N HIS A 189 2.30 -14.95 -3.80
CA HIS A 189 2.47 -13.63 -3.20
C HIS A 189 3.86 -13.48 -2.58
N PHE A 190 4.38 -14.52 -1.92
CA PHE A 190 5.76 -14.53 -1.43
C PHE A 190 6.76 -14.34 -2.58
N ALA A 191 6.65 -15.13 -3.64
CA ALA A 191 7.54 -15.03 -4.80
C ALA A 191 7.50 -13.63 -5.45
N LEU A 192 6.31 -13.06 -5.61
CA LEU A 192 6.15 -11.70 -6.13
C LEU A 192 6.83 -10.66 -5.24
N ARG A 193 6.64 -10.74 -3.91
CA ARG A 193 7.25 -9.79 -2.97
C ARG A 193 8.76 -9.93 -2.91
N SER A 194 9.28 -11.15 -2.92
CA SER A 194 10.72 -11.41 -2.94
C SER A 194 11.38 -10.85 -4.19
N GLU A 195 10.78 -11.06 -5.37
CA GLU A 195 11.27 -10.43 -6.61
C GLU A 195 11.10 -8.91 -6.57
N ALA A 196 10.06 -8.39 -5.93
CA ALA A 196 9.87 -6.95 -5.78
C ALA A 196 10.96 -6.30 -4.91
N MET A 197 11.46 -6.99 -3.90
CA MET A 197 12.64 -6.55 -3.14
C MET A 197 13.88 -6.47 -4.04
N ALA A 198 14.11 -7.49 -4.88
CA ALA A 198 15.18 -7.45 -5.88
C ALA A 198 15.00 -6.31 -6.91
N ALA A 199 13.76 -6.04 -7.32
CA ALA A 199 13.43 -4.94 -8.24
C ALA A 199 13.74 -3.57 -7.64
N HIS A 200 13.60 -3.39 -6.32
CA HIS A 200 14.05 -2.15 -5.66
C HIS A 200 15.56 -1.95 -5.77
N HIS A 201 16.37 -2.99 -5.64
CA HIS A 201 17.81 -2.89 -5.86
C HIS A 201 18.15 -2.52 -7.31
N ARG A 202 17.43 -3.07 -8.29
CA ARG A 202 17.57 -2.67 -9.70
C ARG A 202 17.16 -1.20 -9.90
N LEU A 203 16.07 -0.77 -9.26
CA LEU A 203 15.59 0.59 -9.34
C LEU A 203 16.60 1.59 -8.73
N ASP A 204 17.25 1.25 -7.62
CA ASP A 204 18.28 2.10 -7.02
C ASP A 204 19.49 2.30 -7.95
N ALA A 205 19.85 1.27 -8.74
CA ALA A 205 20.89 1.37 -9.76
C ALA A 205 20.47 2.28 -10.94
N ASP A 206 19.19 2.23 -11.30
CA ASP A 206 18.60 3.04 -12.36
C ASP A 206 18.33 4.50 -11.95
N LEU A 207 18.19 4.76 -10.65
CA LEU A 207 17.83 6.05 -10.07
C LEU A 207 18.79 6.45 -8.94
N PRO A 208 20.04 6.86 -9.27
CA PRO A 208 21.09 7.15 -8.30
C PRO A 208 20.65 8.14 -7.22
N HIS A 209 21.17 8.01 -6.00
CA HIS A 209 20.67 8.72 -4.81
C HIS A 209 19.26 8.29 -4.39
N GLY A 210 19.03 6.97 -4.41
CA GLY A 210 17.81 6.27 -4.02
C GLY A 210 17.14 6.80 -2.75
N THR A 211 15.82 6.55 -2.64
CA THR A 211 15.04 6.87 -1.43
C THR A 211 14.89 5.67 -0.51
N THR A 212 15.44 4.53 -0.93
CA THR A 212 15.32 3.26 -0.24
C THR A 212 16.57 3.01 0.60
N THR A 213 16.36 2.52 1.81
CA THR A 213 17.42 2.05 2.71
C THR A 213 17.06 0.64 3.18
N TRP A 214 18.06 -0.13 3.60
CA TRP A 214 17.89 -1.54 3.96
C TRP A 214 18.30 -1.80 5.41
N PRO A 215 17.59 -1.21 6.40
CA PRO A 215 17.97 -1.31 7.80
C PRO A 215 17.60 -2.67 8.42
N GLY A 216 16.89 -3.53 7.69
CA GLY A 216 16.31 -4.76 8.19
C GLY A 216 15.11 -4.52 9.14
N CYS A 217 14.58 -5.62 9.65
CA CYS A 217 13.48 -5.61 10.62
C CYS A 217 13.79 -6.55 11.80
N LEU A 218 13.38 -6.13 13.00
CA LEU A 218 13.28 -6.99 14.18
C LEU A 218 11.80 -7.22 14.51
N TRP A 219 11.39 -8.48 14.53
CA TRP A 219 9.99 -8.89 14.64
C TRP A 219 9.78 -9.84 15.83
N TRP A 220 8.81 -9.51 16.68
CA TRP A 220 8.35 -10.36 17.79
C TRP A 220 6.87 -10.14 18.09
N GLU A 221 6.08 -9.81 17.07
CA GLU A 221 4.62 -9.63 17.17
C GLU A 221 3.91 -10.88 17.71
N GLU A 222 4.40 -12.06 17.35
CA GLU A 222 3.96 -13.33 17.91
C GLU A 222 5.01 -13.89 18.90
N THR A 223 4.53 -14.67 19.88
CA THR A 223 5.35 -15.32 20.90
C THR A 223 5.05 -16.82 21.00
N GLY A 224 5.88 -17.56 21.74
CA GLY A 224 5.73 -19.01 21.91
C GLY A 224 5.72 -19.77 20.59
N GLU A 225 4.84 -20.77 20.45
CA GLU A 225 4.77 -21.63 19.26
C GLU A 225 4.45 -20.86 17.96
N ALA A 226 3.73 -19.74 18.04
CA ALA A 226 3.40 -18.94 16.85
C ALA A 226 4.67 -18.31 16.25
N PHE A 227 5.55 -17.80 17.11
CA PHE A 227 6.88 -17.35 16.72
C PHE A 227 7.68 -18.46 16.02
N ASP A 228 7.73 -19.66 16.62
CA ASP A 228 8.52 -20.78 16.09
C ASP A 228 7.96 -21.26 14.74
N ARG A 229 6.64 -21.24 14.55
CA ARG A 229 6.00 -21.54 13.25
C ARG A 229 6.36 -20.50 12.19
N THR A 230 6.35 -19.22 12.54
CA THR A 230 6.71 -18.15 11.61
C THR A 230 8.18 -18.25 11.20
N GLU A 231 9.08 -18.53 12.14
CA GLU A 231 10.49 -18.79 11.84
C GLU A 231 10.65 -19.98 10.88
N ALA A 232 10.08 -21.14 11.24
CA ALA A 232 10.22 -22.36 10.46
C ALA A 232 9.64 -22.20 9.05
N ARG A 233 8.50 -21.50 8.92
CA ARG A 233 7.87 -21.20 7.63
C ARG A 233 8.77 -20.34 6.75
N LEU A 234 9.33 -19.26 7.27
CA LEU A 234 10.21 -18.35 6.52
C LEU A 234 11.52 -19.05 6.14
N ARG A 235 12.10 -19.81 7.06
CA ARG A 235 13.30 -20.62 6.82
C ARG A 235 13.05 -21.67 5.73
N GLY A 236 11.90 -22.35 5.77
CA GLY A 236 11.50 -23.34 4.76
C GLY A 236 11.29 -22.76 3.36
N LEU A 237 10.99 -21.46 3.26
CA LEU A 237 10.92 -20.72 1.99
C LEU A 237 12.28 -20.16 1.53
N GLY A 238 13.35 -20.37 2.29
CA GLY A 238 14.66 -19.79 2.03
C GLY A 238 14.72 -18.28 2.27
N TYR A 239 13.75 -17.70 2.99
CA TYR A 239 13.79 -16.28 3.34
C TYR A 239 14.89 -16.02 4.39
N PRO A 240 15.75 -15.00 4.22
CA PRO A 240 16.78 -14.67 5.21
C PRO A 240 16.15 -14.32 6.57
N VAL A 241 16.29 -15.23 7.54
CA VAL A 241 15.79 -15.07 8.90
C VAL A 241 16.80 -15.61 9.91
N ALA A 242 17.04 -14.83 10.97
CA ALA A 242 17.83 -15.25 12.13
C ALA A 242 17.05 -15.00 13.42
N VAL A 243 17.18 -15.88 14.41
CA VAL A 243 16.70 -15.61 15.76
C VAL A 243 17.80 -14.87 16.50
N LEU A 244 17.50 -13.69 17.04
CA LEU A 244 18.39 -12.95 17.93
C LEU A 244 17.92 -13.09 19.36
N ASP A 245 18.87 -13.27 20.27
CA ASP A 245 18.62 -13.28 21.71
C ASP A 245 18.55 -11.86 22.30
N ARG A 246 18.14 -11.78 23.56
CA ARG A 246 18.05 -10.53 24.34
C ARG A 246 19.33 -9.70 24.30
N GLN A 247 20.51 -10.32 24.35
CA GLN A 247 21.78 -9.60 24.37
C GLN A 247 22.04 -8.92 23.02
N ALA A 248 21.88 -9.66 21.92
CA ALA A 248 22.00 -9.13 20.57
C ALA A 248 20.97 -8.03 20.29
N LEU A 249 19.76 -8.16 20.83
CA LEU A 249 18.70 -7.16 20.71
C LEU A 249 18.99 -5.89 21.51
N ALA A 250 19.47 -6.02 22.75
CA ALA A 250 19.83 -4.87 23.58
C ALA A 250 20.93 -4.01 22.93
N ALA A 251 21.88 -4.64 22.23
CA ALA A 251 22.92 -3.93 21.48
C ALA A 251 22.35 -3.13 20.29
N ARG A 252 21.23 -3.57 19.70
CA ARG A 252 20.59 -2.93 18.54
C ARG A 252 19.49 -1.93 18.91
N LEU A 253 18.94 -2.04 20.12
CA LEU A 253 17.83 -1.23 20.61
C LEU A 253 18.21 -0.54 21.95
N PRO A 254 19.31 0.22 22.02
CA PRO A 254 19.84 0.74 23.28
C PRO A 254 18.91 1.75 23.98
N HIS A 255 17.94 2.32 23.24
CA HIS A 255 17.00 3.31 23.75
C HIS A 255 15.63 2.74 24.12
N MET A 256 15.41 1.44 23.94
CA MET A 256 14.11 0.82 24.18
C MET A 256 13.97 0.39 25.66
N ALA A 257 12.81 0.66 26.26
CA ALA A 257 12.53 0.35 27.67
C ALA A 257 12.55 -1.15 27.98
N ALA A 258 11.95 -1.96 27.09
CA ALA A 258 11.77 -3.39 27.30
C ALA A 258 12.32 -4.16 26.09
N ILE A 259 13.38 -4.93 26.33
CA ILE A 259 13.98 -5.82 25.34
C ILE A 259 13.38 -7.22 25.50
N PRO A 260 12.82 -7.83 24.43
CA PRO A 260 12.26 -9.18 24.53
C PRO A 260 13.38 -10.23 24.65
N ASP A 261 13.02 -11.45 25.06
CA ASP A 261 13.99 -12.55 25.18
C ASP A 261 14.57 -12.99 23.83
N ARG A 262 13.74 -12.89 22.79
CA ARG A 262 14.11 -13.22 21.41
C ARG A 262 13.28 -12.44 20.40
N ALA A 263 13.82 -12.28 19.19
CA ALA A 263 13.12 -11.73 18.04
C ALA A 263 13.63 -12.37 16.75
N LEU A 264 12.79 -12.40 15.71
CA LEU A 264 13.24 -12.70 14.35
C LEU A 264 13.88 -11.45 13.75
N HIS A 265 15.01 -11.63 13.08
CA HIS A 265 15.70 -10.60 12.34
C HIS A 265 15.63 -10.89 10.85
N PHE A 266 15.07 -9.94 10.10
CA PHE A 266 14.97 -9.97 8.63
C PHE A 266 15.98 -8.96 8.06
N PRO A 267 17.24 -9.37 7.77
CA PRO A 267 18.31 -8.43 7.43
C PRO A 267 18.14 -7.78 6.06
N THR A 268 17.38 -8.40 5.16
CA THR A 268 17.23 -7.96 3.77
C THR A 268 16.04 -7.03 3.55
N GLU A 269 15.35 -6.61 4.60
CA GLU A 269 14.17 -5.75 4.47
C GLU A 269 14.53 -4.27 4.43
N GLY A 270 13.69 -3.52 3.71
CA GLY A 270 13.96 -2.15 3.36
C GLY A 270 12.83 -1.20 3.71
N VAL A 271 13.14 0.09 3.68
CA VAL A 271 12.16 1.16 3.84
C VAL A 271 12.40 2.21 2.77
N THR A 272 11.33 2.77 2.24
CA THR A 272 11.39 3.85 1.25
C THR A 272 10.40 4.95 1.60
N ASP A 273 10.83 6.20 1.47
CA ASP A 273 9.90 7.33 1.44
C ASP A 273 9.17 7.31 0.09
N THR A 274 8.00 6.70 0.09
CA THR A 274 7.19 6.52 -1.13
C THR A 274 6.73 7.84 -1.73
N ALA A 275 6.56 8.90 -0.95
CA ALA A 275 6.22 10.22 -1.48
C ALA A 275 7.40 10.82 -2.25
N ARG A 276 8.60 10.75 -1.67
CA ARG A 276 9.84 11.17 -2.32
C ARG A 276 10.13 10.31 -3.55
N LEU A 277 9.99 8.98 -3.44
CA LEU A 277 10.18 8.04 -4.55
C LEU A 277 9.26 8.37 -5.72
N THR A 278 7.98 8.60 -5.45
CA THR A 278 6.97 8.95 -6.46
C THR A 278 7.39 10.18 -7.27
N ARG A 279 7.77 11.27 -6.58
CA ARG A 279 8.18 12.52 -7.26
C ARG A 279 9.44 12.32 -8.10
N ARG A 280 10.40 11.54 -7.59
CA ARG A 280 11.65 11.26 -8.33
C ARG A 280 11.40 10.40 -9.56
N LEU A 281 10.55 9.38 -9.46
CA LEU A 281 10.15 8.54 -10.59
C LEU A 281 9.45 9.35 -11.69
N LEU A 282 8.52 10.23 -11.31
CA LEU A 282 7.84 11.11 -12.26
C LEU A 282 8.81 12.12 -12.92
N ALA A 283 9.73 12.70 -12.16
CA ALA A 283 10.74 13.61 -12.71
C ALA A 283 11.69 12.87 -13.67
N ALA A 284 12.15 11.68 -13.29
CA ALA A 284 13.09 10.88 -14.08
C ALA A 284 12.45 10.19 -15.29
N SER A 285 11.12 10.05 -15.33
CA SER A 285 10.42 9.45 -16.47
C SER A 285 10.38 10.39 -17.68
N GLY A 286 10.40 11.71 -17.46
CA GLY A 286 10.14 12.69 -18.52
C GLY A 286 8.70 12.65 -19.05
N ALA A 287 7.79 11.93 -18.37
CA ALA A 287 6.39 11.88 -18.73
C ALA A 287 5.72 13.25 -18.53
N GLU A 288 4.69 13.51 -19.32
CA GLU A 288 3.82 14.65 -19.09
C GLU A 288 2.93 14.37 -17.87
N VAL A 289 2.95 15.24 -16.85
CA VAL A 289 2.21 15.00 -15.59
C VAL A 289 1.16 16.09 -15.39
N TRP A 290 -0.12 15.70 -15.43
CA TRP A 290 -1.27 16.58 -15.24
C TRP A 290 -1.88 16.37 -13.87
N THR A 291 -1.83 17.39 -13.02
CA THR A 291 -2.32 17.36 -11.64
C THR A 291 -3.55 18.26 -11.49
N GLY A 292 -4.44 17.95 -10.54
CA GLY A 292 -5.69 18.69 -10.40
C GLY A 292 -6.67 18.40 -11.55
N CYS A 293 -6.47 17.29 -12.24
CA CYS A 293 -7.22 16.89 -13.44
C CYS A 293 -7.96 15.58 -13.17
N PRO A 294 -9.16 15.63 -12.56
CA PRO A 294 -9.92 14.42 -12.29
C PRO A 294 -10.36 13.75 -13.60
N VAL A 295 -9.93 12.51 -13.79
CA VAL A 295 -10.41 11.62 -14.85
C VAL A 295 -11.80 11.15 -14.47
N THR A 296 -12.75 11.29 -15.39
CA THR A 296 -14.17 10.93 -15.21
C THR A 296 -14.58 9.68 -15.98
N GLY A 297 -13.66 9.10 -16.74
CA GLY A 297 -13.86 7.80 -17.38
C GLY A 297 -12.78 7.42 -18.38
N VAL A 298 -12.89 6.20 -18.89
CA VAL A 298 -12.09 5.69 -20.00
C VAL A 298 -12.87 5.88 -21.30
N GLU A 299 -12.20 6.37 -22.33
CA GLU A 299 -12.76 6.47 -23.68
C GLU A 299 -12.60 5.12 -24.41
N THR A 300 -13.65 4.72 -25.11
CA THR A 300 -13.68 3.46 -25.85
C THR A 300 -14.10 3.68 -27.30
N ALA A 301 -13.49 2.91 -28.21
CA ALA A 301 -13.84 2.88 -29.62
C ALA A 301 -13.62 1.46 -30.13
N SER A 302 -14.50 0.92 -30.97
CA SER A 302 -14.36 -0.43 -31.55
C SER A 302 -14.03 -1.53 -30.52
N GLY A 303 -14.66 -1.48 -29.35
CA GLY A 303 -14.47 -2.48 -28.29
C GLY A 303 -13.12 -2.46 -27.57
N ARG A 304 -12.34 -1.37 -27.67
CA ARG A 304 -11.06 -1.18 -26.97
C ARG A 304 -11.02 0.16 -26.23
N ALA A 305 -10.20 0.25 -25.19
CA ALA A 305 -9.82 1.53 -24.60
C ALA A 305 -8.92 2.30 -25.58
N CYS A 306 -9.18 3.58 -25.74
CA CYS A 306 -8.45 4.46 -26.67
C CYS A 306 -8.13 5.84 -26.08
N GLY A 307 -8.33 6.02 -24.78
CA GLY A 307 -8.06 7.30 -24.13
C GLY A 307 -8.73 7.50 -22.78
N LEU A 308 -8.64 8.73 -22.27
CA LEU A 308 -9.23 9.18 -21.02
C LEU A 308 -10.19 10.34 -21.24
N ARG A 309 -11.27 10.36 -20.45
CA ARG A 309 -12.21 11.47 -20.35
C ARG A 309 -11.90 12.29 -19.11
N LEU A 310 -11.88 13.61 -19.29
CA LEU A 310 -11.66 14.62 -18.26
C LEU A 310 -12.82 15.62 -18.30
N ALA A 311 -13.04 16.36 -17.20
CA ALA A 311 -13.98 17.47 -17.23
C ALA A 311 -13.58 18.56 -18.26
N SER A 312 -12.27 18.71 -18.51
CA SER A 312 -11.70 19.68 -19.44
C SER A 312 -11.57 19.19 -20.88
N GLY A 313 -11.92 17.93 -21.17
CA GLY A 313 -11.78 17.36 -22.51
C GLY A 313 -11.41 15.88 -22.51
N ARG A 314 -10.57 15.47 -23.47
CA ARG A 314 -10.17 14.07 -23.65
C ARG A 314 -8.69 13.98 -24.03
N ILE A 315 -8.08 12.85 -23.65
CA ILE A 315 -6.73 12.46 -24.06
C ILE A 315 -6.87 11.17 -24.86
N GLY A 316 -6.51 11.17 -26.14
CA GLY A 316 -6.37 9.92 -26.91
C GLY A 316 -5.07 9.20 -26.54
N ALA A 317 -5.09 7.88 -26.47
CA ALA A 317 -3.92 7.04 -26.17
C ALA A 317 -4.09 5.62 -26.74
N ASP A 318 -2.98 4.95 -27.07
CA ASP A 318 -2.99 3.56 -27.55
C ASP A 318 -3.26 2.57 -26.42
N HIS A 319 -2.84 2.94 -25.20
CA HIS A 319 -3.06 2.18 -23.98
C HIS A 319 -3.47 3.08 -22.81
N VAL A 320 -4.31 2.53 -21.93
CA VAL A 320 -4.75 3.18 -20.69
C VAL A 320 -4.38 2.31 -19.50
N VAL A 321 -3.65 2.86 -18.53
CA VAL A 321 -3.33 2.20 -17.26
C VAL A 321 -4.11 2.84 -16.13
N LEU A 322 -4.90 2.06 -15.41
CA LEU A 322 -5.54 2.49 -14.17
C LEU A 322 -4.66 2.10 -12.98
N ALA A 323 -3.99 3.10 -12.42
CA ALA A 323 -3.22 3.03 -11.18
C ALA A 323 -3.79 4.01 -10.13
N ALA A 324 -5.10 4.23 -10.17
CA ALA A 324 -5.83 5.27 -9.43
C ALA A 324 -6.11 4.91 -7.95
N GLY A 325 -5.46 3.89 -7.42
CA GLY A 325 -5.68 3.41 -6.05
C GLY A 325 -7.16 3.12 -5.79
N THR A 326 -7.71 3.73 -4.74
CA THR A 326 -9.11 3.57 -4.34
C THR A 326 -10.13 4.17 -5.32
N GLY A 327 -9.71 5.02 -6.25
CA GLY A 327 -10.58 5.55 -7.32
C GLY A 327 -10.73 4.61 -8.53
N THR A 328 -10.03 3.47 -8.55
CA THR A 328 -10.07 2.54 -9.70
C THR A 328 -11.46 1.92 -9.95
N PRO A 329 -12.22 1.47 -8.93
CA PRO A 329 -13.55 0.91 -9.15
C PRO A 329 -14.51 1.86 -9.88
N ASP A 330 -14.51 3.15 -9.52
CA ASP A 330 -15.40 4.15 -10.12
C ASP A 330 -15.13 4.37 -11.62
N LEU A 331 -13.87 4.21 -12.04
CA LEU A 331 -13.48 4.30 -13.46
C LEU A 331 -13.82 3.04 -14.25
N LEU A 332 -13.94 1.89 -13.57
CA LEU A 332 -14.25 0.59 -14.16
C LEU A 332 -15.76 0.33 -14.26
N ALA A 333 -16.54 0.80 -13.30
CA ALA A 333 -17.97 0.54 -13.23
C ALA A 333 -18.75 0.93 -14.52
N PRO A 334 -18.49 2.09 -15.17
CA PRO A 334 -19.16 2.44 -16.43
C PRO A 334 -18.82 1.52 -17.61
N LEU A 335 -17.73 0.75 -17.51
CA LEU A 335 -17.30 -0.23 -18.51
C LEU A 335 -17.88 -1.63 -18.24
N GLY A 336 -18.72 -1.79 -17.20
CA GLY A 336 -19.22 -3.10 -16.77
C GLY A 336 -18.15 -3.99 -16.12
N ILE A 337 -17.01 -3.41 -15.73
CA ILE A 337 -15.92 -4.14 -15.07
C ILE A 337 -16.03 -3.90 -13.57
N ALA A 338 -16.25 -4.97 -12.80
CA ALA A 338 -16.25 -4.90 -11.34
C ALA A 338 -14.83 -5.12 -10.79
N LEU A 339 -14.45 -4.32 -9.80
CA LEU A 339 -13.26 -4.54 -8.98
C LEU A 339 -13.66 -4.32 -7.52
N ALA A 340 -13.78 -5.42 -6.76
CA ALA A 340 -14.07 -5.35 -5.33
C ALA A 340 -12.86 -4.81 -4.57
N LEU A 341 -13.00 -3.58 -4.06
CA LEU A 341 -11.96 -2.84 -3.35
C LEU A 341 -12.58 -2.22 -2.09
N PRO A 342 -12.68 -2.98 -0.98
CA PRO A 342 -13.29 -2.47 0.23
C PRO A 342 -12.53 -1.28 0.80
N ASP A 343 -13.22 -0.44 1.57
CA ASP A 343 -12.58 0.61 2.34
C ASP A 343 -11.61 0.00 3.36
N ARG A 344 -10.40 0.57 3.43
CA ARG A 344 -9.33 0.13 4.32
C ARG A 344 -8.59 1.34 4.89
N PRO A 345 -9.25 2.16 5.73
CA PRO A 345 -8.60 3.31 6.33
C PRO A 345 -7.54 2.86 7.34
N GLY A 346 -6.49 3.66 7.50
CA GLY A 346 -5.46 3.49 8.52
C GLY A 346 -4.86 4.83 8.90
N VAL A 347 -4.52 5.02 10.17
CA VAL A 347 -3.88 6.27 10.64
C VAL A 347 -2.37 6.06 10.66
N LEU A 348 -1.63 6.89 9.95
CA LEU A 348 -0.17 6.98 10.06
C LEU A 348 0.20 8.18 10.93
N VAL A 349 0.93 7.91 12.00
CA VAL A 349 1.43 8.89 12.96
C VAL A 349 2.89 9.17 12.66
N ALA A 350 3.26 10.46 12.68
CA ALA A 350 4.64 10.89 12.65
C ALA A 350 4.92 11.79 13.85
N THR A 351 6.04 11.54 14.53
CA THR A 351 6.53 12.43 15.58
C THR A 351 7.25 13.62 14.96
N ARG A 352 7.47 14.67 15.77
CA ARG A 352 8.52 15.65 15.47
C ARG A 352 9.88 14.96 15.35
N PRO A 353 10.83 15.52 14.59
CA PRO A 353 12.19 14.98 14.48
C PRO A 353 12.87 14.80 15.84
N LEU A 354 13.58 13.69 15.99
CA LEU A 354 14.41 13.33 17.13
C LEU A 354 15.83 12.97 16.66
N ALA A 355 16.78 12.95 17.59
CA ALA A 355 18.05 12.26 17.36
C ALA A 355 17.79 10.79 17.01
N ARG A 356 18.75 10.15 16.34
CA ARG A 356 18.64 8.75 15.94
C ARG A 356 18.56 7.86 17.19
N VAL A 357 17.44 7.17 17.37
CA VAL A 357 17.17 6.25 18.50
C VAL A 357 16.76 4.85 18.04
N LEU A 358 16.41 4.72 16.76
CA LEU A 358 15.97 3.46 16.17
C LEU A 358 16.54 3.33 14.75
N ASP A 359 17.31 2.26 14.53
CA ASP A 359 17.86 1.92 13.22
C ASP A 359 16.96 0.97 12.40
N PRO A 360 16.64 -0.24 12.88
CA PRO A 360 15.80 -1.19 12.15
C PRO A 360 14.32 -0.78 12.19
N VAL A 361 13.53 -1.36 11.29
CA VAL A 361 12.08 -1.47 11.53
C VAL A 361 11.88 -2.39 12.74
N ILE A 362 10.97 -2.02 13.65
CA ILE A 362 10.54 -2.92 14.72
C ILE A 362 9.06 -3.21 14.60
N VAL A 363 8.74 -4.49 14.77
CA VAL A 363 7.39 -5.02 14.74
C VAL A 363 7.16 -5.81 16.01
N THR A 364 6.33 -5.25 16.87
CA THR A 364 6.07 -5.72 18.22
C THR A 364 4.58 -6.05 18.36
N PRO A 365 4.14 -6.77 19.42
CA PRO A 365 2.72 -7.03 19.65
C PRO A 365 1.89 -5.74 19.78
N ASP A 366 2.52 -4.65 20.22
CA ASP A 366 1.84 -3.39 20.55
C ASP A 366 1.97 -2.32 19.45
N GLN A 367 2.98 -2.42 18.58
CA GLN A 367 3.35 -1.33 17.67
C GLN A 367 4.33 -1.73 16.55
N GLU A 368 4.10 -1.18 15.34
CA GLU A 368 5.08 -1.05 14.25
C GLU A 368 5.77 0.32 14.32
N ILE A 369 7.10 0.37 14.18
CA ILE A 369 7.85 1.64 14.22
C ILE A 369 9.05 1.60 13.29
N ARG A 370 9.34 2.73 12.65
CA ARG A 370 10.66 3.04 12.08
C ARG A 370 11.04 4.50 12.33
N GLN A 371 12.31 4.82 12.25
CA GLN A 371 12.77 6.21 12.21
C GLN A 371 13.22 6.60 10.79
N ASP A 372 12.64 7.65 10.23
CA ASP A 372 13.00 8.14 8.91
C ASP A 372 14.31 8.95 8.91
N ALA A 373 14.81 9.28 7.73
CA ALA A 373 16.05 10.06 7.56
C ALA A 373 15.93 11.51 8.06
N ALA A 374 14.71 12.02 8.27
CA ALA A 374 14.46 13.32 8.88
C ALA A 374 14.39 13.24 10.42
N GLY A 375 14.62 12.05 11.01
CA GLY A 375 14.61 11.83 12.45
C GLY A 375 13.23 11.58 13.05
N ARG A 376 12.16 11.49 12.25
CA ARG A 376 10.80 11.27 12.75
C ARG A 376 10.56 9.78 13.00
N LEU A 377 9.95 9.44 14.14
CA LEU A 377 9.35 8.12 14.31
C LEU A 377 8.05 8.08 13.52
N ILE A 378 7.93 7.09 12.64
CA ILE A 378 6.75 6.81 11.84
C ILE A 378 6.12 5.54 12.40
N ALA A 379 4.81 5.58 12.65
CA ALA A 379 4.08 4.47 13.27
C ALA A 379 2.61 4.44 12.79
N PRO A 380 2.09 3.34 12.24
CA PRO A 380 0.65 3.17 12.08
C PRO A 380 -0.02 3.08 13.46
N ALA A 381 -1.22 3.63 13.60
CA ALA A 381 -1.91 3.61 14.89
C ALA A 381 -2.47 2.22 15.26
N ALA A 382 -2.64 1.34 14.27
CA ALA A 382 -2.99 -0.06 14.46
C ALA A 382 -1.73 -0.93 14.48
N ALA A 383 -1.63 -1.81 15.47
CA ALA A 383 -0.49 -2.72 15.64
C ALA A 383 -0.51 -3.94 14.71
N SER A 384 -1.63 -4.22 14.02
CA SER A 384 -1.84 -5.43 13.20
C SER A 384 -1.39 -5.30 11.73
N HIS A 385 -0.61 -4.28 11.38
CA HIS A 385 0.12 -4.13 10.10
C HIS A 385 -0.70 -4.48 8.83
N GLN A 386 -0.19 -5.41 8.01
CA GLN A 386 -0.80 -5.90 6.77
C GLN A 386 -1.95 -6.87 7.02
N SER A 387 -2.09 -7.37 8.25
CA SER A 387 -3.18 -8.25 8.67
C SER A 387 -4.42 -7.47 9.11
N ASP A 388 -4.31 -6.15 9.28
CA ASP A 388 -5.45 -5.29 9.60
C ASP A 388 -6.47 -5.26 8.46
N ARG A 389 -7.64 -5.84 8.75
CA ARG A 389 -8.81 -5.90 7.87
C ARG A 389 -9.96 -5.02 8.36
N ALA A 390 -9.69 -3.97 9.13
CA ALA A 390 -10.71 -2.98 9.46
C ALA A 390 -11.20 -2.25 8.20
N ASP A 391 -12.51 -2.07 8.09
CA ASP A 391 -13.20 -1.27 7.07
C ASP A 391 -13.51 0.16 7.53
N ARG A 392 -13.34 0.42 8.83
CA ARG A 392 -13.53 1.71 9.48
C ARG A 392 -12.53 1.90 10.61
N LEU A 393 -12.25 3.15 10.95
CA LEU A 393 -11.42 3.47 12.12
C LEU A 393 -12.16 3.14 13.41
N ALA A 394 -11.47 2.52 14.37
CA ALA A 394 -12.04 2.17 15.67
C ALA A 394 -12.32 3.39 16.57
N ALA A 395 -11.63 4.51 16.31
CA ALA A 395 -11.79 5.77 17.02
C ALA A 395 -11.40 6.95 16.11
N PRO A 396 -11.74 8.20 16.47
CA PRO A 396 -11.29 9.37 15.73
C PRO A 396 -9.75 9.40 15.58
N PRO A 397 -9.20 9.88 14.45
CA PRO A 397 -7.76 9.86 14.18
C PRO A 397 -6.90 10.51 15.27
N GLY A 398 -7.37 11.60 15.89
CA GLY A 398 -6.67 12.27 16.98
C GLY A 398 -6.51 11.36 18.21
N VAL A 399 -7.56 10.63 18.60
CA VAL A 399 -7.51 9.69 19.73
C VAL A 399 -6.55 8.54 19.45
N LEU A 400 -6.57 8.01 18.23
CA LEU A 400 -5.64 6.96 17.81
C LEU A 400 -4.18 7.46 17.80
N ALA A 401 -3.97 8.71 17.38
CA ALA A 401 -2.66 9.34 17.38
C ALA A 401 -2.13 9.56 18.81
N ASP A 402 -2.96 10.09 19.72
CA ASP A 402 -2.59 10.30 21.13
C ASP A 402 -2.22 8.96 21.79
N ALA A 403 -3.02 7.92 21.60
CA ALA A 403 -2.72 6.58 22.11
C ALA A 403 -1.41 6.01 21.53
N THR A 404 -1.12 6.28 20.25
CA THR A 404 0.14 5.87 19.61
C THR A 404 1.33 6.61 20.23
N ILE A 405 1.23 7.93 20.42
CA ILE A 405 2.28 8.75 21.03
C ILE A 405 2.58 8.31 22.47
N GLU A 406 1.56 7.96 23.26
CA GLU A 406 1.75 7.42 24.60
C GLU A 406 2.50 6.07 24.58
N ARG A 407 2.15 5.16 23.65
CA ARG A 407 2.91 3.91 23.47
C ARG A 407 4.37 4.18 23.07
N LEU A 408 4.61 5.11 22.14
CA LEU A 408 5.97 5.47 21.72
C LEU A 408 6.80 6.03 22.89
N ARG A 409 6.21 6.86 23.75
CA ARG A 409 6.86 7.38 24.97
C ARG A 409 7.21 6.27 25.96
N ALA A 410 6.32 5.30 26.13
CA ALA A 410 6.58 4.13 26.97
C ALA A 410 7.70 3.24 26.38
N MET A 411 7.74 3.08 25.06
CA MET A 411 8.76 2.27 24.38
C MET A 411 10.15 2.92 24.39
N PHE A 412 10.24 4.25 24.28
CA PHE A 412 11.50 5.00 24.23
C PHE A 412 11.56 6.08 25.32
N PRO A 413 11.73 5.69 26.59
CA PRO A 413 11.74 6.62 27.71
C PRO A 413 12.90 7.63 27.60
N GLY A 414 12.67 8.84 28.10
CA GLY A 414 13.65 9.93 28.06
C GLY A 414 13.77 10.64 26.71
N GLN A 415 13.07 10.19 25.67
CA GLN A 415 13.04 10.87 24.36
C GLN A 415 11.93 11.94 24.31
N ALA A 416 12.20 13.06 23.63
CA ALA A 416 11.26 14.17 23.48
C ALA A 416 10.15 13.89 22.44
N ILE A 417 9.46 12.76 22.58
CA ILE A 417 8.43 12.30 21.64
C ILE A 417 7.19 13.20 21.71
N ALA A 418 6.88 13.85 20.59
CA ALA A 418 5.71 14.70 20.41
C ALA A 418 5.12 14.50 19.02
N LEU A 419 3.79 14.60 18.91
CA LEU A 419 3.08 14.50 17.64
C LEU A 419 3.48 15.64 16.68
N GLU A 420 3.84 15.29 15.45
CA GLU A 420 3.92 16.24 14.34
C GLU A 420 2.68 16.14 13.45
N SER A 421 2.28 14.93 13.09
CA SER A 421 1.10 14.72 12.26
C SER A 421 0.46 13.35 12.48
N ALA A 422 -0.84 13.29 12.19
CA ALA A 422 -1.61 12.06 12.08
C ALA A 422 -2.43 12.15 10.79
N THR A 423 -2.23 11.21 9.88
CA THR A 423 -2.88 11.23 8.56
C THR A 423 -3.66 9.94 8.33
N VAL A 424 -4.86 10.04 7.78
CA VAL A 424 -5.66 8.86 7.42
C VAL A 424 -5.33 8.45 6.00
N GLY A 425 -4.76 7.29 5.76
CA GLY A 425 -4.57 6.71 4.43
C GLY A 425 -5.64 5.68 4.12
N TRP A 426 -6.16 5.68 2.90
CA TRP A 426 -7.02 4.61 2.38
C TRP A 426 -6.18 3.66 1.55
N ARG A 427 -6.11 2.39 1.98
CA ARG A 427 -5.28 1.38 1.33
C ARG A 427 -6.03 0.74 0.15
N PRO A 428 -5.47 0.74 -1.07
CA PRO A 428 -6.09 0.04 -2.20
C PRO A 428 -5.81 -1.47 -2.11
N VAL A 429 -6.54 -2.16 -1.22
CA VAL A 429 -6.43 -3.62 -1.02
C VAL A 429 -7.60 -4.29 -1.73
N PRO A 430 -7.39 -5.03 -2.83
CA PRO A 430 -8.43 -5.85 -3.45
C PRO A 430 -9.07 -6.80 -2.42
N ALA A 431 -10.32 -7.18 -2.63
CA ALA A 431 -11.10 -7.94 -1.64
C ALA A 431 -10.44 -9.27 -1.21
N ASP A 432 -9.73 -9.93 -2.13
CA ASP A 432 -8.95 -11.16 -1.87
C ASP A 432 -7.59 -10.90 -1.18
N GLY A 433 -7.21 -9.63 -0.98
CA GLY A 433 -5.96 -9.20 -0.36
C GLY A 433 -4.74 -9.24 -1.29
N LEU A 434 -4.90 -9.67 -2.55
CA LEU A 434 -3.80 -9.84 -3.51
C LEU A 434 -3.76 -8.68 -4.50
N PRO A 435 -2.59 -8.32 -5.05
CA PRO A 435 -2.49 -7.27 -6.06
C PRO A 435 -3.27 -7.62 -7.33
N VAL A 436 -3.65 -6.61 -8.10
CA VAL A 436 -4.18 -6.73 -9.46
C VAL A 436 -3.18 -6.09 -10.42
N ILE A 437 -2.57 -6.88 -11.29
CA ILE A 437 -1.54 -6.46 -12.23
C ILE A 437 -1.82 -7.09 -13.60
N GLY A 438 -1.92 -6.27 -14.65
CA GLY A 438 -1.99 -6.73 -16.03
C GLY A 438 -3.24 -6.24 -16.78
N ALA A 439 -3.55 -6.92 -17.88
CA ALA A 439 -4.65 -6.54 -18.78
C ALA A 439 -6.02 -6.69 -18.10
N ALA A 440 -6.92 -5.74 -18.36
CA ALA A 440 -8.33 -5.84 -18.02
C ALA A 440 -9.09 -6.62 -19.13
N PRO A 441 -10.35 -7.04 -18.89
CA PRO A 441 -11.24 -7.62 -19.91
C PRO A 441 -11.63 -6.68 -21.07
N LEU A 442 -10.97 -5.53 -21.21
CA LEU A 442 -11.15 -4.57 -22.29
C LEU A 442 -9.78 -4.34 -22.97
N PRO A 443 -9.62 -4.68 -24.27
CA PRO A 443 -8.37 -4.47 -24.98
C PRO A 443 -7.84 -3.04 -24.84
N GLY A 444 -6.54 -2.90 -24.59
CA GLY A 444 -5.89 -1.59 -24.39
C GLY A 444 -6.02 -1.02 -22.97
N LEU A 445 -6.83 -1.62 -22.09
CA LEU A 445 -6.96 -1.23 -20.68
C LEU A 445 -6.13 -2.15 -19.78
N TRP A 446 -5.40 -1.55 -18.84
CA TRP A 446 -4.50 -2.25 -17.93
C TRP A 446 -4.74 -1.79 -16.48
N LEU A 447 -4.60 -2.70 -15.52
CA LEU A 447 -4.79 -2.43 -14.10
C LEU A 447 -3.49 -2.63 -13.32
N ALA A 448 -3.21 -1.70 -12.40
CA ALA A 448 -2.13 -1.81 -11.43
C ALA A 448 -2.63 -1.29 -10.08
N VAL A 449 -3.29 -2.15 -9.30
CA VAL A 449 -3.95 -1.80 -8.02
C VAL A 449 -3.48 -2.77 -6.94
N MET A 450 -2.86 -2.26 -5.86
CA MET A 450 -2.22 -3.14 -4.88
C MET A 450 -1.91 -2.48 -3.53
N HIS A 451 -1.84 -3.35 -2.52
CA HIS A 451 -1.13 -3.13 -1.26
C HIS A 451 -0.21 -4.35 -1.01
N SER A 452 1.05 -4.19 -0.60
CA SER A 452 1.76 -2.95 -0.31
C SER A 452 2.33 -2.32 -1.57
N GLY A 453 1.92 -1.08 -1.87
CA GLY A 453 2.47 -0.34 -3.01
C GLY A 453 3.96 0.01 -2.84
N ALA A 454 4.43 0.17 -1.59
CA ALA A 454 5.85 0.42 -1.32
C ALA A 454 6.71 -0.77 -1.77
N THR A 455 6.32 -1.99 -1.37
CA THR A 455 7.03 -3.21 -1.75
C THR A 455 6.95 -3.44 -3.27
N LEU A 456 5.75 -3.35 -3.86
CA LEU A 456 5.50 -3.85 -5.20
C LEU A 456 5.79 -2.85 -6.34
N CYS A 457 5.96 -1.55 -6.07
CA CYS A 457 6.04 -0.53 -7.12
C CYS A 457 7.13 -0.76 -8.17
N ALA A 458 8.35 -1.10 -7.74
CA ALA A 458 9.49 -1.28 -8.66
C ALA A 458 9.22 -2.40 -9.68
N LEU A 459 8.80 -3.57 -9.18
CA LEU A 459 8.47 -4.72 -10.03
C LEU A 459 7.21 -4.50 -10.85
N ALA A 460 6.17 -3.87 -10.28
CA ALA A 460 4.95 -3.56 -11.02
C ALA A 460 5.24 -2.68 -12.24
N GLY A 461 6.15 -1.70 -12.11
CA GLY A 461 6.60 -0.91 -13.26
C GLY A 461 7.25 -1.76 -14.34
N GLU A 462 8.14 -2.68 -13.97
CA GLU A 462 8.85 -3.57 -14.91
C GLU A 462 7.88 -4.49 -15.64
N ILE A 463 6.99 -5.15 -14.88
CA ILE A 463 5.97 -6.06 -15.41
C ILE A 463 5.04 -5.32 -16.38
N MET A 464 4.50 -4.17 -15.97
CA MET A 464 3.54 -3.43 -16.79
C MET A 464 4.19 -2.93 -18.08
N ALA A 465 5.42 -2.41 -18.03
CA ALA A 465 6.11 -1.96 -19.23
C ALA A 465 6.40 -3.12 -20.20
N ALA A 466 6.82 -4.28 -19.69
CA ALA A 466 7.02 -5.48 -20.51
C ALA A 466 5.72 -5.96 -21.16
N MET A 467 4.64 -6.09 -20.38
CA MET A 467 3.34 -6.55 -20.87
C MET A 467 2.74 -5.58 -21.91
N ILE A 468 2.82 -4.27 -21.67
CA ILE A 468 2.22 -3.26 -22.56
C ILE A 468 2.98 -3.16 -23.89
N LEU A 469 4.32 -3.11 -23.86
CA LEU A 469 5.11 -2.81 -25.05
C LEU A 469 5.54 -4.05 -25.83
N LYS A 470 5.63 -5.21 -25.18
CA LYS A 470 6.07 -6.47 -25.80
C LYS A 470 4.94 -7.48 -25.98
N GLY A 471 3.81 -7.30 -25.30
CA GLY A 471 2.69 -8.24 -25.33
C GLY A 471 2.98 -9.57 -24.60
N GLU A 472 4.04 -9.63 -23.80
CA GLU A 472 4.46 -10.83 -23.08
C GLU A 472 3.77 -10.91 -21.71
N THR A 473 3.09 -12.02 -21.41
CA THR A 473 2.60 -12.28 -20.05
C THR A 473 3.76 -12.57 -19.11
N HIS A 474 3.87 -11.83 -18.01
CA HIS A 474 4.91 -12.08 -17.01
C HIS A 474 4.51 -13.23 -16.08
N PRO A 475 5.34 -14.28 -15.89
CA PRO A 475 4.98 -15.44 -15.05
C PRO A 475 4.59 -15.08 -13.62
N LEU A 476 5.30 -14.13 -13.00
CA LEU A 476 4.96 -13.64 -11.66
C LEU A 476 3.67 -12.83 -11.61
N ALA A 477 3.19 -12.28 -12.72
CA ALA A 477 1.95 -11.51 -12.77
C ALA A 477 0.72 -12.39 -12.99
N ALA A 478 0.88 -13.56 -13.62
CA ALA A 478 -0.22 -14.44 -13.99
C ALA A 478 -1.18 -14.79 -12.83
N PRO A 479 -0.70 -15.09 -11.59
CA PRO A 479 -1.58 -15.32 -10.45
C PRO A 479 -2.38 -14.08 -9.98
N PHE A 480 -1.99 -12.90 -10.46
CA PHE A 480 -2.52 -11.58 -10.06
C PHE A 480 -3.23 -10.86 -11.20
N ALA A 481 -3.54 -11.57 -12.29
CA ALA A 481 -4.30 -11.03 -13.40
C ALA A 481 -5.65 -10.47 -12.93
N ALA A 482 -6.16 -9.45 -13.64
CA ALA A 482 -7.49 -8.90 -13.35
C ALA A 482 -8.60 -9.93 -13.56
N THR A 483 -8.39 -10.91 -14.45
CA THR A 483 -9.34 -11.97 -14.81
C THR A 483 -9.25 -13.21 -13.93
N ARG A 484 -8.43 -13.20 -12.86
CA ARG A 484 -8.21 -14.39 -12.02
C ARG A 484 -9.50 -14.82 -11.29
N PRO A 485 -9.69 -16.12 -11.04
CA PRO A 485 -10.79 -16.60 -10.18
C PRO A 485 -10.66 -16.06 -8.74
N GLY A 486 -11.79 -15.75 -8.10
CA GLY A 486 -11.83 -15.36 -6.68
C GLY A 486 -11.65 -13.87 -6.40
N LEU A 487 -11.23 -13.08 -7.40
CA LEU A 487 -11.53 -11.66 -7.41
C LEU A 487 -13.03 -11.56 -7.78
N ASP A 488 -13.90 -11.14 -6.84
CA ASP A 488 -15.37 -11.20 -6.98
C ASP A 488 -15.80 -10.80 -8.40
N ARG A 489 -16.48 -11.76 -9.06
CA ARG A 489 -16.37 -12.01 -10.50
C ARG A 489 -16.72 -10.83 -11.40
N ILE A 490 -15.80 -10.61 -12.34
CA ILE A 490 -16.05 -10.20 -13.73
C ILE A 490 -17.10 -11.15 -14.35
N THR A 491 -18.24 -10.58 -14.75
CA THR A 491 -18.95 -11.00 -15.96
C THR A 491 -19.31 -9.75 -16.73
N ALA A 492 -18.69 -9.57 -17.89
CA ALA A 492 -19.31 -8.79 -18.96
C ALA A 492 -20.58 -9.54 -19.34
N GLY A 493 -21.74 -8.92 -19.05
CA GLY A 493 -23.01 -9.29 -19.63
C GLY A 493 -23.18 -8.59 -20.96
#